data_AF-T2M6L7-F1
#
_entry.id   AF-T2M6L7-F1
#
_cell.length_a   1.000
_cell.length_b   1.000
_cell.length_c   1.000
_cell.angle_alpha   90.00
_cell.angle_beta   90.00
_cell.angle_gamma   90.00
#
_symmetry.space_group_name_H-M   'P 1'
#
loop_
_entity.id
_entity.type
_entity.pdbx_description
1 polymer ?
#
loop_
_entity_poly.entity_id
_entity_poly.type
_entity_poly.pdbx_seq_one_letter_code
_entity_poly.pdbx_strand_id
1 'polypeptide(L)'
;LLTSKSEAVSDLNELLCRTTKLLYADSSNDQRFCGFDWFTSIIFLIFRGDIDAAWKFLKTFFYLKSSSYVWMKRLDGKPLKEKFNLHPVYTKICHYIEMLLEKELPYVYSAFYMADYPVSSICLLWFRQSFLNYLDWPEIVCYITGSVVIKLDYPIYFCLAIFNHLQSDIILHRQTGNLVKYLRSCTLSKFRVANYIDFIKSLSKRYSFFILKDLSDL
;
A
#
# COMPACT_ATOMS: atom_id res chain seq x y z
N LEU A 1 -22.61 14.46 -11.82
CA LEU A 1 -22.95 15.67 -11.05
C LEU A 1 -21.93 15.76 -9.93
N LEU A 2 -20.83 16.49 -10.15
CA LEU A 2 -19.92 16.80 -9.07
C LEU A 2 -20.60 17.90 -8.25
N THR A 3 -20.96 17.58 -7.02
CA THR A 3 -21.29 18.56 -5.97
C THR A 3 -20.17 19.59 -5.89
N SER A 4 -20.48 20.81 -5.45
CA SER A 4 -19.50 21.89 -5.32
C SER A 4 -18.28 21.41 -4.52
N LYS A 5 -17.07 21.95 -4.81
CA LYS A 5 -15.83 21.53 -4.11
C LYS A 5 -15.97 21.58 -2.58
N SER A 6 -16.77 22.51 -2.06
CA SER A 6 -17.10 22.64 -0.65
C SER A 6 -17.92 21.46 -0.11
N GLU A 7 -18.93 21.02 -0.86
CA GLU A 7 -19.76 19.87 -0.48
C GLU A 7 -18.92 18.59 -0.48
N ALA A 8 -18.13 18.33 -1.52
CA ALA A 8 -17.27 17.14 -1.58
C ALA A 8 -16.25 17.06 -0.42
N VAL A 9 -15.76 18.22 0.06
CA VAL A 9 -14.87 18.28 1.24
C VAL A 9 -15.64 17.99 2.52
N SER A 10 -16.87 18.51 2.66
CA SER A 10 -17.74 18.21 3.79
C SER A 10 -18.07 16.71 3.85
N ASP A 11 -18.44 16.14 2.71
CA ASP A 11 -18.78 14.73 2.54
C ASP A 11 -17.61 13.80 2.91
N LEU A 12 -16.40 14.14 2.46
CA LEU A 12 -15.19 13.41 2.82
C LEU A 12 -14.87 13.52 4.31
N ASN A 13 -14.98 14.71 4.90
CA ASN A 13 -14.75 14.91 6.33
C ASN A 13 -15.75 14.11 7.17
N GLU A 14 -17.01 14.06 6.76
CA GLU A 14 -18.02 13.23 7.40
C GLU A 14 -17.64 11.74 7.33
N LEU A 15 -17.26 11.24 6.15
CA LEU A 15 -16.84 9.85 5.99
C LEU A 15 -15.60 9.52 6.85
N LEU A 16 -14.61 10.40 6.88
CA LEU A 16 -13.41 10.25 7.71
C LEU A 16 -13.77 10.23 9.20
N CYS A 17 -14.72 11.05 9.64
CA CYS A 17 -15.21 11.06 11.02
C CYS A 17 -15.91 9.74 11.38
N ARG A 18 -16.84 9.27 10.53
CA ARG A 18 -17.53 7.97 10.70
C ARG A 18 -16.54 6.82 10.79
N THR A 19 -15.52 6.86 9.94
CA THR A 19 -14.49 5.84 9.86
C THR A 19 -13.54 5.85 11.05
N THR A 20 -13.09 7.02 11.48
CA THR A 20 -12.28 7.18 12.68
C THR A 20 -13.01 6.63 13.91
N LYS A 21 -14.30 6.95 14.06
CA LYS A 21 -15.13 6.38 15.14
C LYS A 21 -15.17 4.85 15.11
N LEU A 22 -15.26 4.24 13.92
CA LEU A 22 -15.23 2.78 13.78
C LEU A 22 -13.86 2.18 14.15
N LEU A 23 -12.76 2.82 13.75
CA LEU A 23 -11.40 2.34 14.04
C LEU A 23 -11.06 2.41 15.53
N TYR A 24 -11.55 3.43 16.23
CA TYR A 24 -11.22 3.71 17.64
C TYR A 24 -12.34 3.39 18.63
N ALA A 25 -13.42 2.73 18.19
CA ALA A 25 -14.57 2.40 19.04
C ALA A 25 -14.20 1.59 20.28
N ASP A 26 -13.15 0.76 20.20
CA ASP A 26 -12.71 -0.13 21.28
C ASP A 26 -11.57 0.46 22.15
N SER A 27 -11.01 1.62 21.78
CA SER A 27 -9.87 2.22 22.46
C SER A 27 -10.30 3.39 23.33
N SER A 28 -10.41 3.15 24.64
CA SER A 28 -10.76 4.11 25.69
C SER A 28 -9.67 5.16 26.00
N ASN A 29 -8.75 5.44 25.09
CA ASN A 29 -7.66 6.39 25.31
C ASN A 29 -7.64 7.52 24.27
N ASP A 30 -7.54 8.73 24.82
CA ASP A 30 -7.50 10.05 24.20
C ASP A 30 -6.86 10.14 22.82
N GLN A 31 -7.52 10.95 21.99
CA GLN A 31 -7.03 11.79 20.90
C GLN A 31 -5.50 11.74 20.66
N ARG A 32 -4.99 10.62 20.12
CA ARG A 32 -3.74 10.68 19.39
C ARG A 32 -4.08 11.12 17.97
N PHE A 33 -3.43 12.18 17.51
CA PHE A 33 -3.50 12.55 16.11
C PHE A 33 -2.91 11.41 15.28
N CYS A 34 -3.77 10.59 14.67
CA CYS A 34 -3.33 9.43 13.92
C CYS A 34 -2.89 9.79 12.49
N GLY A 35 -2.94 11.06 12.09
CA GLY A 35 -2.66 11.48 10.71
C GLY A 35 -3.81 11.16 9.74
N PHE A 36 -3.71 11.66 8.51
CA PHE A 36 -4.77 11.53 7.51
C PHE A 36 -4.94 10.09 7.00
N ASP A 37 -6.19 9.64 6.84
CA ASP A 37 -6.51 8.32 6.29
C ASP A 37 -6.65 8.38 4.76
N TRP A 38 -5.52 8.10 4.11
CA TRP A 38 -5.42 8.05 2.65
C TRP A 38 -6.29 6.95 2.04
N PHE A 39 -6.44 5.80 2.71
CA PHE A 39 -7.21 4.68 2.16
C PHE A 39 -8.69 5.05 2.07
N THR A 40 -9.28 5.54 3.17
CA THR A 40 -10.67 6.01 3.20
C THR A 40 -10.94 7.08 2.12
N SER A 41 -10.01 8.00 1.95
CA SER A 41 -10.11 9.06 0.94
C SER A 41 -10.08 8.51 -0.49
N ILE A 42 -9.22 7.53 -0.77
CA ILE A 42 -9.17 6.86 -2.09
C ILE A 42 -10.45 6.07 -2.34
N ILE A 43 -10.98 5.38 -1.34
CA ILE A 43 -12.26 4.67 -1.47
C ILE A 43 -13.39 5.65 -1.80
N PHE A 44 -13.49 6.78 -1.11
CA PHE A 44 -14.46 7.83 -1.45
C PHE A 44 -14.36 8.28 -2.91
N LEU A 45 -13.13 8.49 -3.40
CA LEU A 45 -12.89 8.85 -4.79
C LEU A 45 -13.24 7.72 -5.78
N ILE A 46 -12.98 6.45 -5.44
CA ILE A 46 -13.38 5.28 -6.25
C ILE A 46 -14.90 5.21 -6.38
N PHE A 47 -15.64 5.47 -5.30
CA PHE A 47 -17.10 5.57 -5.30
C PHE A 47 -17.63 6.92 -5.82
N ARG A 48 -16.78 7.72 -6.48
CA ARG A 48 -17.14 8.99 -7.14
C ARG A 48 -17.79 10.02 -6.20
N GLY A 49 -17.44 9.96 -4.92
CA GLY A 49 -17.98 10.86 -3.89
C GLY A 49 -19.29 10.39 -3.24
N ASP A 50 -19.77 9.18 -3.53
CA ASP A 50 -20.93 8.61 -2.85
C ASP A 50 -20.54 8.15 -1.43
N ILE A 51 -20.94 8.92 -0.41
CA ILE A 51 -20.64 8.65 1.00
C ILE A 51 -21.24 7.31 1.43
N ASP A 52 -22.49 7.03 1.06
CA ASP A 52 -23.22 5.86 1.59
C ASP A 52 -22.66 4.57 0.98
N ALA A 53 -22.34 4.57 -0.32
CA ALA A 53 -21.67 3.46 -0.96
C ALA A 53 -20.26 3.23 -0.38
N ALA A 54 -19.46 4.30 -0.23
CA ALA A 54 -18.13 4.23 0.34
C ALA A 54 -18.16 3.74 1.79
N TRP A 55 -19.07 4.26 2.61
CA TRP A 55 -19.24 3.86 4.01
C TRP A 55 -19.67 2.40 4.13
N LYS A 56 -20.66 1.96 3.33
CA LYS A 56 -21.11 0.57 3.32
C LYS A 56 -19.94 -0.37 2.99
N PHE A 57 -19.14 -0.03 1.97
CA PHE A 57 -17.94 -0.80 1.64
C PHE A 57 -16.93 -0.81 2.79
N LEU A 58 -16.53 0.35 3.33
CA LEU A 58 -15.54 0.45 4.40
C LEU A 58 -15.97 -0.31 5.65
N LYS A 59 -17.26 -0.22 6.02
CA LYS A 59 -17.83 -0.94 7.15
C LYS A 59 -17.76 -2.45 6.94
N THR A 60 -18.18 -2.95 5.78
CA THR A 60 -18.09 -4.39 5.48
C THR A 60 -16.64 -4.86 5.40
N PHE A 61 -15.77 -4.08 4.76
CA PHE A 61 -14.36 -4.39 4.58
C PHE A 61 -13.61 -4.41 5.91
N PHE A 62 -13.94 -3.53 6.86
CA PHE A 62 -13.33 -3.49 8.20
C PHE A 62 -13.44 -4.83 8.94
N TYR A 63 -14.54 -5.57 8.77
CA TYR A 63 -14.71 -6.89 9.39
C TYR A 63 -13.94 -8.02 8.71
N LEU A 64 -13.43 -7.80 7.49
CA LEU A 64 -12.60 -8.78 6.79
C LEU A 64 -11.17 -8.75 7.34
N LYS A 65 -10.57 -9.94 7.50
CA LYS A 65 -9.16 -10.07 7.91
C LYS A 65 -8.20 -9.40 6.91
N SER A 66 -8.52 -9.45 5.62
CA SER A 66 -7.70 -8.84 4.56
C SER A 66 -7.58 -7.32 4.68
N SER A 67 -8.49 -6.64 5.37
CA SER A 67 -8.43 -5.17 5.46
C SER A 67 -7.22 -4.64 6.21
N SER A 68 -6.65 -5.38 7.17
CA SER A 68 -5.42 -4.95 7.85
C SER A 68 -4.22 -4.85 6.91
N TYR A 69 -4.21 -5.61 5.82
CA TYR A 69 -3.08 -5.69 4.89
C TYR A 69 -3.00 -4.52 3.91
N VAL A 70 -4.13 -3.83 3.68
CA VAL A 70 -4.25 -2.73 2.73
C VAL A 70 -4.51 -1.41 3.47
N TRP A 71 -5.26 -1.47 4.56
CA TRP A 71 -5.67 -0.31 5.33
C TRP A 71 -4.79 -0.12 6.56
N MET A 72 -3.61 0.47 6.36
CA MET A 72 -2.62 0.71 7.43
C MET A 72 -3.21 1.35 8.70
N LYS A 73 -4.10 2.34 8.55
CA LYS A 73 -4.73 3.05 9.68
C LYS A 73 -5.52 2.14 10.61
N ARG A 74 -6.04 0.99 10.15
CA ARG A 74 -6.71 -0.01 10.99
C ARG A 74 -5.77 -0.60 12.06
N LEU A 75 -4.47 -0.49 11.84
CA LEU A 75 -3.45 -1.02 12.74
C LEU A 75 -2.92 0.04 13.72
N ASP A 76 -3.18 1.32 13.44
CA ASP A 76 -2.80 2.46 14.28
C ASP A 76 -3.76 2.54 15.48
N GLY A 77 -3.50 1.76 16.53
CA GLY A 77 -4.34 1.76 17.75
C GLY A 77 -4.15 0.55 18.65
N LYS A 78 -3.61 -0.55 18.13
CA LYS A 78 -3.19 -1.70 18.96
C LYS A 78 -1.80 -1.41 19.53
N PRO A 79 -1.58 -1.51 20.85
CA PRO A 79 -0.25 -1.28 21.43
C PRO A 79 0.74 -2.28 20.81
N LEU A 80 1.65 -1.77 19.99
CA LEU A 80 2.75 -2.55 19.44
C LEU A 80 3.75 -2.80 20.57
N LYS A 81 4.08 -4.05 20.83
CA LYS A 81 5.13 -4.44 21.79
C LYS A 81 6.57 -4.20 21.27
N GLU A 82 6.72 -3.61 20.08
CA GLU A 82 8.02 -3.57 19.38
C GLU A 82 8.56 -2.16 19.15
N LYS A 83 9.90 -2.05 19.26
CA LYS A 83 10.72 -0.83 19.16
C LYS A 83 10.57 -0.01 17.87
N PHE A 84 9.96 -0.56 16.81
CA PHE A 84 9.98 0.03 15.47
C PHE A 84 8.66 0.70 15.01
N ASN A 85 7.62 0.77 15.86
CA ASN A 85 6.32 1.39 15.53
C ASN A 85 5.65 0.85 14.24
N LEU A 86 6.07 -0.32 13.74
CA LEU A 86 5.57 -0.94 12.52
C LEU A 86 4.78 -2.20 12.87
N HIS A 87 3.60 -2.34 12.29
CA HIS A 87 2.74 -3.50 12.56
C HIS A 87 3.34 -4.77 11.92
N PRO A 88 3.35 -5.93 12.63
CA PRO A 88 3.97 -7.17 12.14
C PRO A 88 3.58 -7.60 10.72
N VAL A 89 2.34 -7.31 10.32
CA VAL A 89 1.83 -7.52 8.95
C VAL A 89 2.70 -6.83 7.89
N TYR A 90 3.02 -5.54 8.08
CA TYR A 90 3.80 -4.79 7.09
C TYR A 90 5.28 -5.15 7.15
N THR A 91 5.80 -5.53 8.32
CA THR A 91 7.13 -6.12 8.45
C THR A 91 7.22 -7.41 7.62
N LYS A 92 6.24 -8.31 7.71
CA LYS A 92 6.21 -9.54 6.90
C LYS A 92 6.06 -9.23 5.40
N ILE A 93 5.14 -8.37 5.00
CA ILE A 93 4.97 -7.98 3.58
C ILE A 93 6.29 -7.45 3.02
N CYS A 94 6.96 -6.54 3.74
CA CYS A 94 8.22 -5.95 3.29
C CYS A 94 9.34 -6.99 3.23
N HIS A 95 9.41 -7.91 4.21
CA HIS A 95 10.36 -9.01 4.19
C HIS A 95 10.18 -9.91 2.95
N TYR A 96 8.94 -10.24 2.59
CA TYR A 96 8.65 -11.00 1.37
C TYR A 96 9.04 -10.25 0.11
N ILE A 97 8.82 -8.94 0.06
CA ILE A 97 9.26 -8.10 -1.06
C ILE A 97 10.77 -8.13 -1.19
N GLU A 98 11.52 -7.93 -0.10
CA GLU A 98 12.99 -7.98 -0.10
C GLU A 98 13.53 -9.34 -0.53
N MET A 99 13.00 -10.43 0.03
CA MET A 99 13.40 -11.79 -0.35
C MET A 99 13.11 -12.10 -1.83
N LEU A 100 11.95 -11.67 -2.35
CA LEU A 100 11.62 -11.90 -3.76
C LEU A 100 12.38 -10.97 -4.70
N LEU A 101 12.74 -9.76 -4.27
CA LEU A 101 13.62 -8.86 -5.02
C LEU A 101 15.00 -9.49 -5.23
N GLU A 102 15.58 -10.05 -4.17
CA GLU A 102 16.87 -10.73 -4.26
C GLU A 102 16.86 -11.87 -5.30
N LYS A 103 15.76 -12.63 -5.37
CA LYS A 103 15.62 -13.77 -6.28
C LYS A 103 15.26 -13.39 -7.71
N GLU A 104 14.30 -12.49 -7.90
CA GLU A 104 13.69 -12.21 -9.20
C GLU A 104 14.29 -10.98 -9.89
N LEU A 105 14.79 -10.01 -9.11
CA LEU A 105 15.33 -8.74 -9.58
C LEU A 105 16.69 -8.44 -8.89
N PRO A 106 17.69 -9.33 -9.01
CA PRO A 106 18.94 -9.26 -8.25
C PRO A 106 19.72 -7.96 -8.47
N TYR A 107 19.59 -7.35 -9.65
CA TYR A 107 20.22 -6.05 -9.96
C TYR A 107 19.60 -4.91 -9.16
N VAL A 108 18.27 -4.93 -8.99
CA VAL A 108 17.56 -3.95 -8.15
C VAL A 108 17.96 -4.14 -6.69
N TYR A 109 17.91 -5.38 -6.19
CA TYR A 109 18.32 -5.70 -4.83
C TYR A 109 19.76 -5.23 -4.53
N SER A 110 20.69 -5.56 -5.43
CA SER A 110 22.09 -5.16 -5.33
C SER A 110 22.26 -3.63 -5.34
N ALA A 111 21.47 -2.90 -6.13
CA ALA A 111 21.52 -1.44 -6.15
C ALA A 111 21.13 -0.83 -4.79
N PHE A 112 20.10 -1.38 -4.13
CA PHE A 112 19.71 -0.98 -2.78
C PHE A 112 20.76 -1.37 -1.72
N TYR A 113 21.26 -2.59 -1.78
CA TYR A 113 22.32 -3.07 -0.88
C TYR A 113 23.55 -2.17 -0.94
N MET A 114 23.98 -1.78 -2.14
CA MET A 114 25.11 -0.87 -2.33
C MET A 114 24.82 0.59 -1.96
N ALA A 115 23.55 0.99 -1.95
CA ALA A 115 23.13 2.30 -1.49
C ALA A 115 22.95 2.37 0.03
N ASP A 116 23.20 1.26 0.74
CA ASP A 116 22.99 1.10 2.19
C ASP A 116 21.60 1.58 2.64
N TYR A 117 20.57 1.25 1.83
CA TYR A 117 19.21 1.68 2.09
C TYR A 117 18.23 0.51 1.97
N PRO A 118 17.42 0.23 3.01
CA PRO A 118 16.53 -0.92 3.02
C PRO A 118 15.31 -0.68 2.11
N VAL A 119 14.98 -1.68 1.29
CA VAL A 119 13.86 -1.60 0.34
C VAL A 119 12.52 -1.46 1.05
N SER A 120 12.38 -2.12 2.20
CA SER A 120 11.24 -2.00 3.10
C SER A 120 10.87 -0.55 3.41
N SER A 121 11.83 0.36 3.56
CA SER A 121 11.55 1.78 3.83
C SER A 121 10.84 2.47 2.66
N ILE A 122 11.21 2.15 1.41
CA ILE A 122 10.51 2.67 0.22
C ILE A 122 9.12 2.04 0.10
N CYS A 123 9.01 0.73 0.32
CA CYS A 123 7.72 0.02 0.25
C CYS A 123 6.73 0.59 1.27
N LEU A 124 7.16 0.83 2.51
CA LEU A 124 6.33 1.41 3.56
C LEU A 124 5.87 2.83 3.20
N LEU A 125 6.74 3.64 2.59
CA LEU A 125 6.40 4.97 2.11
C LEU A 125 5.27 4.90 1.08
N TRP A 126 5.38 3.98 0.12
CA TRP A 126 4.37 3.77 -0.91
C TRP A 126 3.05 3.25 -0.35
N PHE A 127 3.08 2.23 0.52
CA PHE A 127 1.88 1.67 1.14
C PHE A 127 1.16 2.67 2.04
N ARG A 128 1.89 3.48 2.80
CA ARG A 128 1.32 4.49 3.72
C ARG A 128 0.47 5.53 2.99
N GLN A 129 0.85 5.87 1.77
CA GLN A 129 0.11 6.81 0.93
C GLN A 129 -0.78 6.10 -0.09
N SER A 130 -0.87 4.76 -0.06
CA SER A 130 -1.56 3.96 -1.07
C SER A 130 -1.16 4.37 -2.50
N PHE A 131 0.13 4.67 -2.68
CA PHE A 131 0.73 5.16 -3.93
C PHE A 131 0.19 6.50 -4.46
N LEU A 132 -0.65 7.21 -3.70
CA LEU A 132 -1.06 8.58 -4.01
C LEU A 132 0.21 9.44 -4.06
N ASN A 133 0.44 10.14 -5.17
CA ASN A 133 1.68 10.87 -5.58
C ASN A 133 2.69 10.10 -6.43
N TYR A 134 2.58 8.77 -6.51
CA TYR A 134 3.52 7.95 -7.30
C TYR A 134 2.84 7.43 -8.56
N LEU A 135 1.66 6.82 -8.42
CA LEU A 135 0.95 6.18 -9.52
C LEU A 135 -0.13 7.07 -10.12
N ASP A 136 -0.41 6.83 -11.40
CA ASP A 136 -1.60 7.38 -12.05
C ASP A 136 -2.87 6.77 -11.45
N TRP A 137 -3.97 7.53 -11.48
CA TRP A 137 -5.24 7.14 -10.86
C TRP A 137 -5.72 5.73 -11.24
N PRO A 138 -5.72 5.30 -12.53
CA PRO A 138 -6.15 3.94 -12.87
C PRO A 138 -5.35 2.84 -12.18
N GLU A 139 -4.05 3.05 -12.01
CA GLU A 139 -3.15 2.06 -11.40
C GLU A 139 -3.33 2.01 -9.87
N ILE A 140 -3.64 3.15 -9.23
CA ILE A 140 -4.07 3.18 -7.82
C ILE A 140 -5.35 2.36 -7.64
N VAL A 141 -6.35 2.55 -8.53
CA VAL A 141 -7.59 1.78 -8.47
C VAL A 141 -7.33 0.28 -8.67
N CYS A 142 -6.46 -0.09 -9.62
CA CYS A 142 -6.04 -1.48 -9.83
C CYS A 142 -5.31 -2.06 -8.61
N TYR A 143 -4.45 -1.28 -7.95
CA TYR A 143 -3.78 -1.70 -6.72
C TYR A 143 -4.79 -2.00 -5.61
N ILE A 144 -5.69 -1.05 -5.31
CA ILE A 144 -6.69 -1.21 -4.24
C ILE A 144 -7.64 -2.37 -4.55
N THR A 145 -8.19 -2.40 -5.77
CA THR A 145 -9.13 -3.46 -6.18
C THR A 145 -8.46 -4.83 -6.17
N GLY A 146 -7.24 -4.95 -6.71
CA GLY A 146 -6.51 -6.21 -6.71
C GLY A 146 -6.18 -6.71 -5.30
N SER A 147 -5.81 -5.79 -4.40
CA SER A 147 -5.52 -6.11 -3.00
C SER A 147 -6.76 -6.55 -2.21
N VAL A 148 -7.95 -6.11 -2.62
CA VAL A 148 -9.23 -6.49 -2.01
C VAL A 148 -9.77 -7.80 -2.60
N VAL A 149 -9.69 -7.97 -3.93
CA VAL A 149 -10.42 -9.02 -4.67
C VAL A 149 -9.59 -10.28 -4.93
N ILE A 150 -8.28 -10.16 -5.19
CA ILE A 150 -7.48 -11.30 -5.66
C ILE A 150 -7.07 -12.17 -4.47
N LYS A 151 -6.02 -11.77 -3.76
CA LYS A 151 -5.41 -12.53 -2.67
C LYS A 151 -4.59 -11.58 -1.78
N LEU A 152 -4.36 -11.96 -0.52
CA LEU A 152 -3.64 -11.14 0.46
C LEU A 152 -2.17 -10.86 0.08
N ASP A 153 -1.58 -11.71 -0.76
CA ASP A 153 -0.19 -11.60 -1.25
C ASP A 153 -0.05 -10.70 -2.49
N TYR A 154 -1.16 -10.23 -3.08
CA TYR A 154 -1.13 -9.37 -4.27
C TYR A 154 -0.29 -8.08 -4.11
N PRO A 155 -0.35 -7.33 -2.98
CA PRO A 155 0.47 -6.14 -2.79
C PRO A 155 1.99 -6.38 -2.96
N ILE A 156 2.46 -7.59 -2.61
CA ILE A 156 3.87 -7.99 -2.75
C ILE A 156 4.25 -8.03 -4.22
N TYR A 157 3.47 -8.75 -5.04
CA TYR A 157 3.75 -8.88 -6.47
C TYR A 157 3.56 -7.57 -7.23
N PHE A 158 2.59 -6.75 -6.81
CA PHE A 158 2.39 -5.42 -7.38
C PHE A 158 3.62 -4.52 -7.13
N CYS A 159 4.18 -4.55 -5.92
CA CYS A 159 5.41 -3.82 -5.59
C CYS A 159 6.60 -4.33 -6.41
N LEU A 160 6.74 -5.64 -6.59
CA LEU A 160 7.79 -6.23 -7.45
C LEU A 160 7.65 -5.80 -8.91
N ALA A 161 6.42 -5.68 -9.42
CA ALA A 161 6.18 -5.17 -10.77
C ALA A 161 6.64 -3.72 -10.92
N ILE A 162 6.43 -2.87 -9.90
CA ILE A 162 6.95 -1.49 -9.88
C ILE A 162 8.48 -1.49 -9.89
N PHE A 163 9.13 -2.32 -9.07
CA PHE A 163 10.59 -2.41 -9.08
C PHE A 163 11.15 -2.93 -10.40
N ASN A 164 10.47 -3.89 -11.04
CA ASN A 164 10.83 -4.36 -12.37
C ASN A 164 10.75 -3.23 -13.40
N HIS A 165 9.68 -2.44 -13.36
CA HIS A 165 9.53 -1.26 -14.22
C HIS A 165 10.65 -0.23 -14.01
N LEU A 166 11.00 0.03 -12.75
CA LEU A 166 12.02 1.00 -12.38
C LEU A 166 13.46 0.51 -12.51
N GLN A 167 13.70 -0.74 -12.92
CA GLN A 167 15.02 -1.36 -12.83
C GLN A 167 16.11 -0.52 -13.52
N SER A 168 15.87 -0.04 -14.74
CA SER A 168 16.83 0.78 -15.48
C SER A 168 17.12 2.11 -14.77
N ASP A 169 16.09 2.78 -14.26
CA ASP A 169 16.22 4.06 -13.55
C ASP A 169 16.93 3.88 -12.21
N ILE A 170 16.66 2.79 -11.49
CA ILE A 170 17.32 2.44 -10.23
C ILE A 170 18.82 2.25 -10.45
N ILE A 171 19.21 1.50 -11.49
CA ILE A 171 20.62 1.27 -11.82
C ILE A 171 21.32 2.59 -12.15
N LEU A 172 20.68 3.46 -12.96
CA LEU A 172 21.20 4.76 -13.32
C LEU A 172 21.36 5.68 -12.09
N HIS A 173 20.32 5.84 -11.29
CA HIS A 173 20.34 6.75 -10.15
C HIS A 173 21.25 6.25 -9.02
N ARG A 174 21.51 4.94 -8.95
CA ARG A 174 22.54 4.36 -8.08
C ARG A 174 23.93 4.84 -8.48
N GLN A 175 24.28 4.90 -9.77
CA GLN A 175 25.58 5.41 -10.21
C GLN A 175 25.80 6.88 -9.84
N THR A 176 24.72 7.67 -9.83
CA THR A 176 24.76 9.09 -9.46
C THR A 176 24.67 9.34 -7.95
N GLY A 177 24.55 8.29 -7.12
CA GLY A 177 24.40 8.41 -5.66
C GLY A 177 23.05 8.98 -5.18
N ASN A 178 22.07 9.15 -6.08
CA ASN A 178 20.81 9.83 -5.80
C ASN A 178 19.58 8.90 -5.74
N LEU A 179 19.79 7.58 -5.64
CA LEU A 179 18.74 6.56 -5.70
C LEU A 179 17.58 6.82 -4.72
N VAL A 180 17.89 7.06 -3.44
CA VAL A 180 16.86 7.25 -2.41
C VAL A 180 16.04 8.51 -2.66
N LYS A 181 16.71 9.60 -3.05
CA LYS A 181 16.04 10.87 -3.39
C LYS A 181 15.10 10.69 -4.58
N TYR A 182 15.57 9.99 -5.62
CA TYR A 182 14.76 9.66 -6.79
C TYR A 182 13.51 8.86 -6.38
N LEU A 183 13.66 7.74 -5.68
CA LEU A 183 12.51 6.88 -5.35
C LEU A 183 11.45 7.54 -4.45
N ARG A 184 11.85 8.52 -3.64
CA ARG A 184 10.92 9.28 -2.77
C ARG A 184 10.17 10.39 -3.48
N SER A 185 10.55 10.74 -4.71
CA SER A 185 9.97 11.84 -5.48
C SER A 185 9.62 11.47 -6.92
N CYS A 186 9.94 10.24 -7.34
CA CYS A 186 9.67 9.77 -8.69
C CYS A 186 8.16 9.71 -8.93
N THR A 187 7.76 10.11 -10.13
CA THR A 187 6.42 9.81 -10.64
C THR A 187 6.53 8.55 -11.47
N LEU A 188 5.69 7.58 -11.18
CA LEU A 188 5.58 6.32 -11.93
C LEU A 188 4.64 6.50 -13.13
N SER A 189 4.73 7.64 -13.81
CA SER A 189 3.79 8.14 -14.84
C SER A 189 3.78 7.33 -16.16
N LYS A 190 4.47 6.19 -16.19
CA LYS A 190 4.50 5.23 -17.31
C LYS A 190 4.31 3.79 -16.85
N PHE A 191 4.18 3.56 -15.55
CA PHE A 191 3.89 2.24 -15.03
C PHE A 191 2.45 1.87 -15.40
N ARG A 192 2.26 0.74 -16.08
CA ARG A 192 0.94 0.16 -16.34
C ARG A 192 0.95 -1.27 -15.86
N VAL A 193 0.08 -1.60 -14.90
CA VAL A 193 0.04 -2.97 -14.33
C VAL A 193 -0.22 -4.01 -15.41
N ALA A 194 -0.97 -3.64 -16.45
CA ALA A 194 -1.27 -4.48 -17.61
C ALA A 194 -0.02 -5.09 -18.25
N ASN A 195 1.06 -4.31 -18.36
CA ASN A 195 2.33 -4.76 -18.98
C ASN A 195 3.07 -5.79 -18.12
N TYR A 196 2.71 -5.90 -16.84
CA TYR A 196 3.35 -6.79 -15.86
C TYR A 196 2.41 -7.89 -15.35
N ILE A 197 1.21 -8.04 -15.92
CA ILE A 197 0.23 -9.05 -15.48
C ILE A 197 0.82 -10.45 -15.54
N ASP A 198 1.52 -10.82 -16.61
CA ASP A 198 2.07 -12.16 -16.76
C ASP A 198 3.22 -12.42 -15.78
N PHE A 199 4.02 -11.38 -15.50
CA PHE A 199 5.03 -11.42 -14.44
C PHE A 199 4.38 -11.64 -13.06
N ILE A 200 3.35 -10.87 -12.72
CA ILE A 200 2.60 -11.01 -11.46
C ILE A 200 1.96 -12.40 -11.34
N LYS A 201 1.34 -12.91 -12.42
CA LYS A 201 0.75 -14.26 -12.46
C LYS A 201 1.80 -15.34 -12.25
N SER A 202 2.96 -15.22 -12.90
CA SER A 202 4.08 -16.15 -12.75
C SER A 202 4.59 -16.19 -11.30
N LEU A 203 4.74 -15.02 -10.66
CA LEU A 203 5.13 -14.93 -9.25
C LEU A 203 4.08 -15.55 -8.32
N SER A 204 2.81 -15.22 -8.53
CA SER A 204 1.71 -15.79 -7.75
C SER A 204 1.66 -17.32 -7.87
N LYS A 205 1.86 -17.88 -9.06
CA LYS A 205 1.89 -19.33 -9.24
C LYS A 205 3.02 -20.00 -8.44
N ARG A 206 4.18 -19.36 -8.33
CA ARG A 206 5.38 -19.91 -7.68
C ARG A 206 5.38 -19.73 -6.16
N TYR A 207 4.93 -18.58 -5.68
CA TYR A 207 5.16 -18.17 -4.29
C TYR A 207 3.88 -18.05 -3.44
N SER A 208 2.69 -18.02 -4.06
CA SER A 208 1.45 -17.70 -3.34
C SER A 208 1.10 -18.67 -2.23
N PHE A 209 1.31 -19.98 -2.44
CA PHE A 209 1.02 -20.98 -1.42
C PHE A 209 1.83 -20.77 -0.13
N PHE A 210 3.14 -20.50 -0.27
CA PHE A 210 4.03 -20.30 0.87
C PHE A 210 3.73 -18.98 1.60
N ILE A 211 3.59 -17.89 0.84
CA ILE A 211 3.35 -16.55 1.40
C ILE A 211 2.00 -16.49 2.10
N LEU A 212 0.94 -16.99 1.46
CA LEU A 212 -0.40 -16.93 2.06
C LEU A 212 -0.51 -17.75 3.32
N LYS A 213 0.17 -18.90 3.42
CA LYS A 213 0.19 -19.71 4.63
C LYS A 213 0.74 -18.89 5.81
N ASP A 214 1.91 -18.30 5.63
CA ASP A 214 2.57 -17.52 6.69
C ASP A 214 1.89 -16.17 7.00
N LEU A 215 1.23 -15.55 6.01
CA LEU A 215 0.40 -14.37 6.25
C LEU A 215 -0.92 -14.75 6.96
N SER A 216 -1.50 -15.91 6.67
CA SER A 216 -2.75 -16.34 7.31
C SER A 216 -2.61 -16.64 8.80
N ASP A 217 -1.38 -16.93 9.26
CA ASP A 217 -1.03 -17.24 10.65
C ASP A 217 -0.91 -15.98 11.56
N LEU A 218 -1.00 -14.77 10.98
CA LEU A 218 -1.03 -13.47 11.69
C LEU A 218 -2.46 -13.02 12.03
#